data_AF-A0A6M0HP05-F1
#
_entry.id   AF-A0A6M0HP05-F1
#
_cell.length_a   1.000
_cell.length_b   1.000
_cell.length_c   1.000
_cell.angle_alpha   90.00
_cell.angle_beta   90.00
_cell.angle_gamma   90.00
#
_symmetry.space_group_name_H-M   'P 1'
#
loop_
_entity.id
_entity.type
_entity.pdbx_description
1 polymer ?
#
loop_
_entity_poly.entity_id
_entity_poly.type
_entity_poly.pdbx_seq_one_letter_code
_entity_poly.pdbx_strand_id
1 'polypeptide(L)' 'MYSCDHLTACHILHAVKVLRWKQDQAAFYFCVNSGTVSKIVRGLAHYGASPLPF' A
#
# COMPACT_ATOMS: atom_id res chain seq x y z
N MET A 1 -8.14 12.74 6.65
CA MET A 1 -7.75 11.94 5.46
C MET A 1 -6.31 11.55 5.70
N TYR A 2 -6.04 10.31 6.13
CA TYR A 2 -4.67 9.88 6.44
C TYR A 2 -3.85 9.91 5.15
N SER A 3 -2.90 10.84 5.08
CA SER A 3 -1.96 10.96 3.97
C SER A 3 -1.14 9.67 3.93
N CYS A 4 -1.34 8.85 2.90
CA CYS A 4 -0.43 7.75 2.63
C CYS A 4 0.80 8.38 2.01
N ASP A 5 1.94 8.38 2.69
CA ASP A 5 3.18 8.89 2.11
C ASP A 5 3.79 7.86 1.16
N HIS A 6 4.70 8.32 0.29
CA HIS A 6 5.33 7.46 -0.73
C HIS A 6 5.98 6.21 -0.13
N LEU A 7 6.65 6.35 1.03
CA LEU A 7 7.26 5.23 1.75
C LEU A 7 6.22 4.20 2.21
N THR A 8 5.10 4.66 2.78
CA THR A 8 3.98 3.81 3.18
C THR A 8 3.39 3.08 1.98
N ALA A 9 3.29 3.74 0.82
CA ALA A 9 2.84 3.10 -0.42
C ALA A 9 3.80 1.98 -0.86
N CYS A 10 5.11 2.18 -0.75
CA CYS A 10 6.12 1.15 -1.03
C CYS A 10 5.98 -0.06 -0.08
N HIS A 11 5.76 0.18 1.21
CA HIS A 11 5.52 -0.89 2.19
C HIS A 11 4.19 -1.62 1.95
N ILE A 12 3.13 -0.90 1.58
CA ILE A 12 1.85 -1.51 1.16
C ILE A 12 2.05 -2.41 -0.07
N LEU A 13 2.82 -1.94 -1.06
CA LEU A 13 3.14 -2.74 -2.23
C LEU A 13 3.90 -4.01 -1.85
N HIS A 14 4.88 -3.92 -0.95
CA HIS A 14 5.60 -5.08 -0.45
C HIS A 14 4.67 -6.07 0.28
N ALA A 15 3.84 -5.58 1.21
CA ALA A 15 2.87 -6.41 1.94
C ALA A 15 1.92 -7.17 0.99
N VAL A 16 1.35 -6.50 0.00
CA VAL A 16 0.34 -7.10 -0.88
C VAL A 16 0.98 -7.94 -2.00
N LYS A 17 2.03 -7.44 -2.66
CA LYS A 17 2.62 -8.11 -3.84
C LYS A 17 3.63 -9.18 -3.46
N VAL A 18 4.43 -8.96 -2.42
CA VAL A 18 5.51 -9.86 -2.01
C VAL A 18 5.04 -10.80 -0.91
N LEU A 19 4.51 -10.26 0.20
CA LEU A 19 4.04 -11.07 1.33
C LEU A 19 2.64 -11.67 1.13
N ARG A 20 1.97 -11.36 0.02
CA ARG A 20 0.63 -11.86 -0.34
C ARG A 20 -0.45 -11.56 0.71
N TRP A 21 -0.32 -10.45 1.43
CA TRP A 21 -1.36 -9.99 2.34
C TRP A 21 -2.63 -9.64 1.57
N LYS A 22 -3.77 -9.87 2.22
CA LYS A 22 -5.04 -9.35 1.72
C LYS A 22 -5.07 -7.82 1.84
N GLN A 23 -5.80 -7.15 0.96
CA GLN A 23 -5.82 -5.68 0.90
C GLN A 23 -6.47 -5.05 2.15
N ASP A 24 -7.48 -5.72 2.72
CA ASP A 24 -8.13 -5.36 3.98
C ASP A 24 -7.17 -5.47 5.17
N GLN A 25 -6.37 -6.53 5.21
CA GLN A 25 -5.31 -6.70 6.22
C GLN A 25 -4.26 -5.58 6.11
N ALA A 26 -3.78 -5.26 4.90
CA ALA A 26 -2.85 -4.17 4.69
C ALA A 26 -3.48 -2.81 5.06
N ALA A 27 -4.73 -2.57 4.67
CA ALA A 27 -5.46 -1.36 5.01
C ALA A 27 -5.55 -1.13 6.53
N PHE A 28 -5.89 -2.19 7.27
CA PHE A 28 -5.92 -2.16 8.72
C PHE A 28 -4.53 -1.88 9.33
N TYR A 29 -3.50 -2.59 8.87
CA TYR A 29 -2.14 -2.45 9.41
C TYR A 29 -1.54 -1.06 9.18
N PHE A 30 -1.70 -0.50 7.98
CA PHE A 30 -1.15 0.81 7.62
C PHE A 30 -2.08 1.98 7.97
N CYS A 31 -3.21 1.73 8.64
CA CYS A 31 -4.21 2.74 8.99
C CYS A 31 -4.68 3.56 7.76
N VAL A 32 -4.86 2.91 6.62
CA VAL A 32 -5.36 3.52 5.38
C VAL A 32 -6.64 2.82 4.91
N ASN A 33 -7.45 3.51 4.11
CA ASN A 33 -8.65 2.89 3.55
C ASN A 33 -8.29 1.85 2.47
N SER A 34 -9.09 0.79 2.35
CA SER A 34 -8.90 -0.24 1.32
C SER A 34 -8.89 0.32 -0.11
N GLY A 35 -9.63 1.41 -0.36
CA GLY A 35 -9.59 2.12 -1.64
C GLY A 35 -8.21 2.73 -1.95
N THR A 36 -7.50 3.22 -0.93
CA THR A 36 -6.13 3.73 -1.06
C THR A 36 -5.17 2.60 -1.40
N VAL A 37 -5.26 1.47 -0.69
CA VAL A 37 -4.49 0.26 -0.99
C VAL A 37 -4.73 -0.20 -2.43
N SER A 38 -6.00 -0.27 -2.86
CA SER A 38 -6.35 -0.66 -4.23
C SER A 38 -5.77 0.30 -5.28
N LYS A 39 -5.82 1.62 -5.05
CA LYS A 39 -5.18 2.61 -5.94
C LYS A 39 -3.67 2.41 -6.02
N ILE A 40 -2.99 2.19 -4.89
CA ILE A 40 -1.54 1.93 -4.84
C ILE A 40 -1.18 0.65 -5.58
N VAL A 41 -1.88 -0.45 -5.30
CA VAL A 41 -1.65 -1.78 -5.91
C VAL A 41 -1.86 -1.77 -7.43
N ARG A 42 -2.73 -0.89 -7.92
CA ARG A 42 -3.00 -0.66 -9.35
C ARG A 42 -2.09 0.39 -9.99
N GLY A 43 -1.19 1.02 -9.24
CA GLY A 43 -0.32 2.10 -9.73
C GLY A 43 -1.08 3.40 -10.08
N LEU A 44 -2.29 3.59 -9.55
CA LEU A 44 -3.12 4.79 -9.73
C LEU A 44 -2.82 5.88 -8.68
N ALA A 45 -1.95 5.58 -7.72
CA ALA A 45 -1.47 6.50 -6.70
C ALA A 45 0.02 6.23 -6.42
N HIS A 46 0.76 7.26 -6.03
CA HIS A 46 2.20 7.21 -5.74
C HIS A 46 3.03 6.67 -6.93
N TYR A 47 3.04 7.42 -8.03
CA TYR A 47 3.90 7.10 -9.19
C TYR A 47 5.35 6.91 -8.75
N GLY A 48 5.97 5.84 -9.24
CA GLY A 48 7.34 5.45 -8.88
C GLY A 48 7.46 4.64 -7.59
N ALA A 49 6.38 4.41 -6.84
CA ALA A 49 6.42 3.52 -5.68
C ALA A 49 6.71 2.09 -6.13
N SER A 50 7.68 1.45 -5.47
CA SER A 50 8.07 0.06 -5.69
C SER A 50 7.98 -0.72 -4.38
N PRO A 51 7.82 -2.05 -4.42
CA PRO A 51 7.83 -2.85 -3.19
C PRO A 51 9.16 -2.65 -2.44
N LEU A 52 9.10 -2.09 -1.24
CA LEU A 52 10.24 -1.97 -0.33
C LEU A 52 10.00 -2.82 0.92
N PRO A 53 11.00 -3.63 1.35
CA PRO A 53 10.93 -4.35 2.61
C PRO A 53 10.89 -3.37 3.78
N PHE A 54 10.38 -3.87 4.91
CA PHE A 54 10.19 -3.12 6.15
C PHE A 54 11.50 -2.84 6.88
#